data_AF-A0A563U6F9-F1
#
_entry.id   AF-A0A563U6F9-F1
#
_cell.length_a   1.000
_cell.length_b   1.000
_cell.length_c   1.000
_cell.angle_alpha   90.00
_cell.angle_beta   90.00
_cell.angle_gamma   90.00
#
_symmetry.space_group_name_H-M   'P 1'
#
loop_
_entity.id
_entity.type
_entity.pdbx_description
1 polymer ?
#
loop_
_entity_poly.entity_id
_entity_poly.type
_entity_poly.pdbx_seq_one_letter_code
_entity_poly.pdbx_strand_id
1 'polypeptide(L)'
;MKTIYDFKEWLTLIDNDNPPELSELFYSVRNVESNSTFSCERLSGENYVITCSYIPVQLKLSSDKQLKYFLDYLESTYADGDIDGNEAFHRAMEKND
;
A
#
# COMPACT_ATOMS: atom_id res chain seq x y z
N MET A 1 -7.81 2.61 17.86
CA MET A 1 -7.36 2.11 16.54
C MET A 1 -6.70 0.76 16.76
N LYS A 2 -7.19 -0.32 16.13
CA LYS A 2 -6.56 -1.66 16.23
C LYS A 2 -5.25 -1.64 15.44
N THR A 3 -4.21 -2.32 15.93
CA THR A 3 -2.94 -2.49 15.21
C THR A 3 -2.82 -3.93 14.73
N ILE A 4 -2.55 -4.11 13.44
CA ILE A 4 -2.19 -5.39 12.83
C ILE A 4 -0.70 -5.37 12.48
N TYR A 5 -0.03 -6.51 12.66
CA TYR A 5 1.38 -6.70 12.34
C TYR A 5 1.59 -7.63 11.14
N ASP A 6 0.58 -8.44 10.79
CA ASP A 6 0.56 -9.23 9.58
C ASP A 6 -0.04 -8.39 8.45
N PHE A 7 0.81 -7.91 7.54
CA PHE A 7 0.35 -7.10 6.43
C PHE A 7 -0.60 -7.88 5.51
N LYS A 8 -0.51 -9.21 5.42
CA LYS A 8 -1.43 -9.98 4.58
C LYS A 8 -2.84 -9.96 5.15
N GLU A 9 -2.97 -10.08 6.47
CA GLU A 9 -4.26 -9.89 7.15
C GLU A 9 -4.79 -8.48 6.89
N TRP A 10 -3.94 -7.46 7.03
CA TRP A 10 -4.34 -6.07 6.82
C TRP A 10 -4.79 -5.79 5.38
N LEU A 11 -4.11 -6.35 4.38
CA LEU A 11 -4.48 -6.20 2.97
C LEU A 11 -5.87 -6.77 2.65
N THR A 12 -6.36 -7.77 3.39
CA THR A 12 -7.74 -8.27 3.19
C THR A 12 -8.83 -7.28 3.60
N LEU A 13 -8.46 -6.15 4.23
CA LEU A 13 -9.38 -5.12 4.71
C LEU A 13 -9.48 -3.92 3.76
N ILE A 14 -8.68 -3.88 2.70
CA ILE A 14 -8.63 -2.77 1.74
C ILE A 14 -8.91 -3.28 0.32
N ASP A 15 -9.23 -2.37 -0.61
CA ASP A 15 -9.37 -2.71 -2.03
C ASP A 15 -8.03 -2.58 -2.75
N ASN A 16 -7.28 -3.67 -2.74
CA ASN A 16 -5.96 -3.75 -3.35
C ASN A 16 -5.98 -4.31 -4.79
N ASP A 17 -7.16 -4.59 -5.35
CA ASP A 17 -7.34 -4.97 -6.76
C ASP A 17 -7.61 -3.73 -7.64
N ASN A 18 -7.96 -2.60 -7.03
CA ASN A 18 -8.10 -1.30 -7.67
C ASN A 18 -6.72 -0.68 -7.98
N PRO A 19 -6.31 -0.53 -9.25
CA PRO A 19 -4.95 -0.10 -9.61
C PRO A 19 -4.57 1.32 -9.13
N PRO A 20 -5.43 2.35 -9.27
CA PRO A 20 -5.21 3.64 -8.61
C PRO A 20 -4.97 3.53 -7.10
N GLU A 21 -5.77 2.72 -6.40
CA GLU A 21 -5.67 2.58 -4.96
C GLU A 21 -4.39 1.85 -4.53
N LEU A 22 -4.02 0.79 -5.27
CA LEU A 22 -2.75 0.08 -5.12
C LEU A 22 -1.56 1.04 -5.30
N SER A 23 -1.61 1.90 -6.32
CA SER A 23 -0.57 2.91 -6.60
C SER A 23 -0.47 3.91 -5.44
N GLU A 24 -1.59 4.43 -4.93
CA GLU A 24 -1.62 5.31 -3.76
C GLU A 24 -1.02 4.65 -2.51
N LEU A 25 -1.35 3.37 -2.25
CA LEU A 25 -0.77 2.62 -1.14
C LEU A 25 0.74 2.44 -1.33
N PHE A 26 1.17 2.01 -2.52
CA PHE A 26 2.58 1.76 -2.80
C PHE A 26 3.42 3.01 -2.61
N TYR A 27 3.00 4.14 -3.19
CA TYR A 27 3.75 5.39 -3.12
C TYR A 27 3.72 6.04 -1.74
N SER A 28 2.59 6.00 -1.03
CA SER A 28 2.54 6.49 0.36
C SER A 28 3.55 5.76 1.24
N VAL A 29 3.67 4.43 1.08
CA VAL A 29 4.60 3.62 1.88
C VAL A 29 6.05 3.75 1.41
N ARG A 30 6.29 3.80 0.10
CA ARG A 30 7.62 3.98 -0.48
C ARG A 30 8.25 5.32 -0.11
N ASN A 31 7.46 6.38 -0.14
CA ASN A 31 7.91 7.75 0.13
C ASN A 31 7.76 8.15 1.61
N VAL A 32 7.08 7.31 2.41
CA VAL A 32 6.75 7.61 3.81
C VAL A 32 5.98 8.93 3.90
N GLU A 33 4.88 9.01 3.15
CA GLU A 33 4.07 10.22 3.02
C GLU A 33 2.57 9.89 3.16
N SER A 34 1.78 10.96 3.22
CA SER A 34 0.31 10.88 3.26
C SER A 34 -0.28 11.38 1.94
N ASN A 35 -1.26 10.66 1.44
CA ASN A 35 -2.13 11.09 0.34
C ASN A 35 -3.61 11.09 0.81
N SER A 36 -4.55 11.05 -0.14
CA SER A 36 -5.99 11.05 0.12
C SER A 36 -6.48 9.84 0.90
N THR A 37 -5.93 8.67 0.59
CA THR A 37 -6.47 7.38 1.07
C THR A 37 -5.56 6.74 2.08
N PHE A 38 -4.25 6.79 1.86
CA PHE A 38 -3.24 6.14 2.68
C PHE A 38 -2.27 7.15 3.28
N SER A 39 -1.78 6.81 4.47
CA SER A 39 -0.70 7.52 5.11
C SER A 39 0.31 6.55 5.66
N CYS A 40 1.60 6.82 5.41
CA CYS A 40 2.71 6.13 6.05
C CYS A 40 3.50 7.11 6.91
N GLU A 41 3.67 6.76 8.17
CA GLU A 41 4.50 7.52 9.12
C GLU A 41 5.63 6.64 9.64
N ARG A 42 6.84 7.19 9.63
CA ARG A 42 7.97 6.59 10.34
C ARG A 42 7.97 7.04 11.79
N LEU A 43 7.75 6.09 12.70
CA LEU A 43 7.94 6.29 14.13
C LEU A 43 9.43 6.19 14.50
N SER A 44 9.76 6.47 15.76
CA SER A 44 11.14 6.35 16.24
C SER A 44 11.76 4.97 15.91
N GLY A 45 12.98 5.01 15.38
CA GLY A 45 13.68 3.82 14.89
C GLY A 45 13.28 3.41 13.46
N GLU A 46 13.08 2.11 13.25
CA GLU A 46 12.70 1.50 11.95
C GLU A 46 11.22 1.05 11.92
N ASN A 47 10.37 1.70 12.72
CA ASN A 47 8.95 1.37 12.79
C ASN A 47 8.16 2.25 11.83
N TYR A 48 7.27 1.65 11.04
CA TYR A 48 6.38 2.32 10.11
C TYR A 48 4.93 2.02 10.51
N VAL A 49 4.09 3.04 10.51
CA VAL A 49 2.65 2.91 10.69
C VAL A 49 1.97 3.31 9.40
N ILE A 50 1.15 2.41 8.88
CA ILE A 50 0.38 2.60 7.66
C ILE A 50 -1.09 2.65 8.06
N THR A 51 -1.77 3.70 7.63
CA THR A 51 -3.21 3.91 7.87
C THR A 51 -3.93 4.07 6.56
N CYS A 52 -5.21 3.73 6.57
CA CYS A 52 -6.13 3.86 5.45
C CYS A 52 -7.38 4.61 5.94
N SER A 53 -7.86 5.58 5.16
CA SER A 53 -8.88 6.54 5.59
C SER A 53 -10.25 5.93 5.88
N TYR A 54 -10.56 4.77 5.27
CA TYR A 54 -11.88 4.13 5.38
C TYR A 54 -11.91 2.88 6.28
N ILE A 55 -10.78 2.44 6.85
CA ILE A 55 -10.75 1.36 7.86
C ILE A 55 -10.15 1.82 9.20
N PRO A 56 -10.74 1.43 10.36
CA PRO A 56 -10.26 1.85 11.68
C PRO A 56 -9.09 1.00 12.22
N VAL A 57 -8.23 0.50 11.32
CA VAL A 57 -7.14 -0.43 11.63
C VAL A 57 -5.85 0.03 10.95
N GLN A 58 -4.76 0.09 11.72
CA GLN A 58 -3.45 0.42 11.19
C GLN A 58 -2.59 -0.83 11.01
N LEU A 59 -1.72 -0.82 10.01
CA LEU A 59 -0.64 -1.78 9.85
C LEU A 59 0.63 -1.21 10.47
N LYS A 60 1.34 -2.02 11.26
CA LYS A 60 2.65 -1.67 11.80
C LYS A 60 3.72 -2.59 11.23
N LEU A 61 4.70 -2.00 10.54
CA LEU A 61 5.94 -2.66 10.13
C LEU A 61 7.05 -2.24 11.09
N SER A 62 7.88 -3.18 11.54
CA SER A 62 8.84 -2.98 12.63
C SER A 62 10.30 -2.91 12.17
N SER A 63 10.55 -2.91 10.86
CA SER A 63 11.91 -2.74 10.29
C SER A 63 11.85 -2.30 8.83
N ASP A 64 12.96 -1.77 8.34
CA ASP A 64 13.15 -1.46 6.91
C ASP A 64 13.05 -2.73 6.04
N LYS A 65 13.43 -3.89 6.58
CA LYS A 65 13.28 -5.19 5.90
C LYS A 65 11.80 -5.54 5.68
N GLN A 66 10.95 -5.29 6.67
CA GLN A 66 9.51 -5.52 6.53
C GLN A 66 8.88 -4.51 5.58
N LEU A 67 9.30 -3.24 5.60
CA LEU A 67 8.89 -2.23 4.63
C LEU A 67 9.21 -2.68 3.20
N LYS A 68 10.47 -3.07 2.95
CA LYS A 68 10.89 -3.55 1.64
C LYS A 68 10.09 -4.79 1.20
N TYR A 69 9.95 -5.78 2.08
CA TYR A 69 9.19 -6.99 1.74
C TYR A 69 7.71 -6.69 1.45
N PHE A 70 7.12 -5.73 2.16
CA PHE A 70 5.75 -5.27 1.90
C PHE A 70 5.62 -4.63 0.51
N LEU A 71 6.52 -3.72 0.14
CA LEU A 71 6.53 -3.10 -1.18
C LEU A 71 6.74 -4.13 -2.31
N ASP A 72 7.74 -5.00 -2.14
CA ASP A 72 8.02 -6.08 -3.09
C ASP A 72 6.79 -7.00 -3.26
N TYR A 73 6.07 -7.29 -2.17
CA TYR A 73 4.85 -8.10 -2.21
C TYR A 73 3.72 -7.41 -2.96
N LEU A 74 3.48 -6.11 -2.74
CA LEU A 74 2.44 -5.36 -3.45
C LEU A 74 2.69 -5.39 -4.96
N GLU A 75 3.91 -5.03 -5.37
CA GLU A 75 4.33 -4.97 -6.76
C GLU A 75 4.25 -6.35 -7.44
N SER A 76 4.75 -7.41 -6.80
CA SER A 76 4.74 -8.76 -7.39
C SER A 76 3.37 -9.41 -7.44
N THR A 77 2.48 -9.08 -6.48
CA THR A 77 1.20 -9.79 -6.31
C THR A 77 0.07 -9.11 -7.06
N TYR A 78 0.06 -7.77 -7.13
CA TYR A 78 -1.08 -7.01 -7.64
C TYR A 78 -0.77 -6.16 -8.86
N ALA A 79 0.50 -6.10 -9.30
CA ALA A 79 0.91 -5.27 -10.42
C ALA A 79 1.89 -5.96 -11.40
N ASP A 80 1.97 -7.30 -11.37
CA ASP A 80 2.85 -8.08 -12.26
C ASP A 80 4.32 -7.60 -12.31
N GLY A 81 4.80 -6.98 -11.22
CA GLY A 81 6.15 -6.44 -11.13
C GLY A 81 6.32 -4.97 -11.56
N ASP A 82 5.25 -4.28 -11.98
CA ASP A 82 5.28 -2.88 -12.42
C ASP A 82 4.00 -2.13 -11.99
N ILE A 83 4.09 -1.42 -10.85
CA ILE A 83 2.97 -0.62 -10.30
C ILE A 83 2.47 0.41 -11.31
N ASP A 84 3.38 1.13 -11.98
CA ASP A 84 3.03 2.20 -12.91
C ASP A 84 2.44 1.62 -14.21
N GLY A 85 3.03 0.52 -14.69
CA GLY A 85 2.53 -0.22 -15.85
C GLY A 85 1.11 -0.74 -15.63
N ASN A 86 0.84 -1.29 -14.46
CA ASN A 86 -0.49 -1.78 -14.08
C ASN A 86 -1.54 -0.67 -14.07
N GLU A 87 -1.23 0.48 -13.44
CA GLU A 87 -2.14 1.63 -13.39
C GLU A 87 -2.38 2.22 -14.79
N ALA A 88 -1.33 2.36 -15.61
CA ALA A 88 -1.43 2.88 -16.96
C ALA A 88 -2.27 1.98 -17.88
N PHE A 89 -2.09 0.66 -17.79
CA PHE A 89 -2.86 -0.32 -18.55
C PHE A 89 -4.36 -0.22 -18.24
N HIS A 90 -4.72 -0.21 -16.96
CA HIS A 90 -6.12 -0.13 -16.55
C HIS A 90 -6.77 1.21 -16.95
N ARG A 91 -6.06 2.33 -16.81
CA ARG A 91 -6.54 3.64 -17.30
C ARG A 91 -6.77 3.67 -18.81
N ALA A 92 -5.95 2.96 -19.59
CA ALA A 92 -6.12 2.86 -21.04
C ALA A 92 -7.34 2.01 -21.42
N MET A 93 -7.62 0.96 -20.65
CA MET A 93 -8.80 0.12 -20.81
C MET A 93 -10.09 0.90 -20.50
N GLU A 94 -10.12 1.66 -19.39
CA GLU A 94 -11.28 2.48 -19.00
C GLU A 94 -11.64 3.58 -20.01
N LYS A 95 -10.68 4.07 -20.80
CA LYS A 95 -10.91 5.11 -21.82
C LYS A 95 -11.39 4.56 -23.17
N ASN A 96 -11.31 3.25 -23.37
CA ASN A 96 -11.71 2.59 -24.61
C ASN A 96 -13.15 2.01 -24.54
N ASP A 97 -13.83 2.18 -23.40
CA ASP A 97 -15.27 1.95 -23.19
C ASP A 97 -16.03 3.29 -23.17
#